data_AF-A0A238IW59-F1
#
_entry.id   AF-A0A238IW59-F1
#
_cell.length_a   1.000
_cell.length_b   1.000
_cell.length_c   1.000
_cell.angle_alpha   90.00
_cell.angle_beta   90.00
_cell.angle_gamma   90.00
#
_symmetry.space_group_name_H-M   'P 1'
#
loop_
_entity.id
_entity.type
_entity.pdbx_description
1 polymer ?
#
loop_
_entity_poly.entity_id
_entity_poly.type
_entity_poly.pdbx_seq_one_letter_code
_entity_poly.pdbx_strand_id
1 'polypeptide(L)'
;MEDPELDILINELESERDISIAEYDGIAHALAYLLPDAVPDEVMAPLHISTTDGAMHVADVAYPNWTVHIHGRANDKDGHWRCTLRESDVRDSDRVIGSGRSPKLSQAILAAVMRLAKAMK
;
A
#
# COMPACT_ATOMS: atom_id res chain seq x y z
N MET A 1 13.27 12.68 -7.03
CA MET A 1 12.86 13.96 -6.41
C MET A 1 12.00 13.55 -5.22
N GLU A 2 12.37 13.92 -3.99
CA GLU A 2 11.49 13.67 -2.83
C GLU A 2 10.18 14.41 -3.11
N ASP A 3 9.09 13.66 -3.24
CA ASP A 3 7.75 14.22 -3.36
C ASP A 3 7.15 14.24 -1.94
N PRO A 4 7.14 15.41 -1.28
CA PRO A 4 6.71 15.52 0.11
C PRO A 4 5.23 15.16 0.28
N GLU A 5 4.42 15.32 -0.77
CA GLU A 5 2.99 15.01 -0.72
C GLU A 5 2.75 13.50 -0.62
N LEU A 6 3.54 12.70 -1.35
CA LEU A 6 3.48 11.24 -1.23
C LEU A 6 3.90 10.75 0.16
N ASP A 7 4.90 11.39 0.78
CA ASP A 7 5.33 11.04 2.13
C ASP A 7 4.28 11.40 3.19
N ILE A 8 3.53 12.50 2.98
CA ILE A 8 2.39 12.86 3.83
C ILE A 8 1.30 11.77 3.74
N LEU A 9 0.88 11.41 2.53
CA LEU A 9 -0.16 10.38 2.33
C LEU A 9 0.25 9.01 2.90
N ILE A 10 1.53 8.63 2.74
CA ILE A 10 2.05 7.40 3.36
C ILE A 10 1.99 7.53 4.89
N ASN A 11 2.38 8.66 5.47
CA ASN A 11 2.32 8.86 6.92
C ASN A 11 0.88 8.84 7.46
N GLU A 12 -0.09 9.38 6.71
CA GLU A 12 -1.52 9.31 7.04
C GLU A 12 -1.97 7.85 7.08
N LEU A 13 -1.67 7.06 6.03
CA LEU A 13 -1.92 5.61 6.00
C LEU A 13 -1.31 4.87 7.20
N GLU A 14 -0.12 5.29 7.67
CA GLU A 14 0.58 4.60 8.76
C GLU A 14 0.12 5.00 10.18
N SER A 15 -0.44 6.19 10.34
CA SER A 15 -0.73 6.77 11.65
C SER A 15 -2.21 6.87 11.95
N GLU A 16 -3.06 7.01 10.94
CA GLU A 16 -4.49 7.24 11.11
C GLU A 16 -5.29 5.95 11.07
N ARG A 17 -5.95 5.65 12.20
CA ARG A 17 -6.82 4.48 12.30
C ARG A 17 -8.04 4.62 11.40
N ASP A 18 -8.66 5.80 11.34
CA ASP A 18 -9.93 6.02 10.67
C ASP A 18 -9.82 7.08 9.57
N ILE A 19 -9.26 6.64 8.45
CA ILE A 19 -9.24 7.39 7.19
C ILE A 19 -10.63 7.28 6.54
N SER A 20 -11.20 8.42 6.20
CA SER A 20 -12.47 8.59 5.49
C SER A 20 -12.34 8.22 4.01
N ILE A 21 -13.47 7.94 3.36
CA ILE A 21 -13.50 7.66 1.92
C ILE A 21 -13.01 8.86 1.09
N ALA A 22 -13.19 10.09 1.58
CA ALA A 22 -12.67 11.28 0.92
C ALA A 22 -11.14 11.35 0.95
N GLU A 23 -10.52 10.91 2.04
CA GLU A 23 -9.05 10.83 2.14
C GLU A 23 -8.49 9.67 1.28
N TYR A 24 -9.23 8.57 1.14
CA TYR A 24 -8.90 7.53 0.16
C TYR A 24 -8.92 8.01 -1.30
N ASP A 25 -9.64 9.07 -1.63
CA ASP A 25 -9.58 9.69 -2.96
C ASP A 25 -8.20 10.28 -3.27
N GLY A 26 -7.59 10.94 -2.27
CA GLY A 26 -6.21 11.42 -2.37
C GLY A 26 -5.20 10.29 -2.55
N ILE A 27 -5.39 9.18 -1.83
CA ILE A 27 -4.57 7.97 -1.98
C ILE A 27 -4.75 7.36 -3.38
N ALA A 28 -5.98 7.28 -3.89
CA ALA A 28 -6.27 6.77 -5.23
C ALA A 28 -5.60 7.61 -6.32
N HIS A 29 -5.66 8.94 -6.21
CA HIS A 29 -4.97 9.84 -7.14
C HIS A 29 -3.44 9.69 -7.09
N ALA A 30 -2.88 9.56 -5.88
CA ALA A 30 -1.44 9.33 -5.73
C ALA A 30 -1.00 7.98 -6.32
N LEU A 31 -1.80 6.92 -6.15
CA LEU A 31 -1.56 5.62 -6.77
C LEU A 31 -1.62 5.70 -8.29
N ALA A 32 -2.64 6.36 -8.86
CA ALA A 32 -2.75 6.56 -10.30
C ALA A 32 -1.56 7.34 -10.87
N TYR A 33 -1.06 8.34 -10.13
CA TYR A 33 0.16 9.06 -10.50
C TYR A 33 1.41 8.17 -10.45
N LEU A 34 1.53 7.33 -9.43
CA LEU A 34 2.69 6.45 -9.24
C LEU A 34 2.72 5.26 -10.19
N LEU A 35 1.55 4.75 -10.56
CA LEU A 35 1.36 3.52 -11.33
C LEU A 35 0.54 3.81 -12.61
N PRO A 36 0.99 4.72 -13.48
CA PRO A 36 0.25 5.06 -14.70
C PRO A 36 0.12 3.81 -15.57
N ASP A 37 -1.09 3.56 -16.08
CA ASP A 37 -1.45 2.43 -16.97
C ASP A 37 -1.27 1.02 -16.36
N ALA A 38 -0.73 0.89 -15.16
CA ALA A 38 -0.53 -0.40 -14.50
C ALA A 38 -1.80 -0.87 -13.79
N VAL A 39 -2.54 0.03 -13.14
CA VAL A 39 -3.76 -0.30 -12.38
C VAL A 39 -4.96 0.43 -12.99
N PRO A 40 -6.06 -0.28 -13.36
CA PRO A 40 -7.28 0.36 -13.85
C PRO A 40 -7.96 1.23 -12.79
N ASP A 41 -8.64 2.31 -13.22
CA ASP A 41 -9.35 3.24 -12.33
C ASP A 41 -10.38 2.54 -11.43
N GLU A 42 -11.06 1.51 -11.94
CA GLU A 42 -12.02 0.71 -11.17
C GLU A 42 -11.36 0.01 -9.97
N VAL A 43 -10.12 -0.43 -10.12
CA VAL A 43 -9.31 -1.06 -9.06
C VAL A 43 -8.78 0.00 -8.09
N MET A 44 -8.65 1.26 -8.50
CA MET A 44 -8.24 2.36 -7.63
C MET A 44 -9.42 3.09 -6.96
N ALA A 45 -10.67 2.67 -7.19
CA ALA A 45 -11.83 3.32 -6.61
C ALA A 45 -11.72 3.44 -5.07
N PRO A 46 -11.97 4.61 -4.44
CA PRO A 46 -11.72 4.84 -3.02
C PRO A 46 -12.40 3.84 -2.08
N LEU A 47 -13.66 3.50 -2.37
CA LEU A 47 -14.40 2.48 -1.63
C LEU A 47 -13.76 1.09 -1.74
N HIS A 48 -13.25 0.73 -2.92
CA HIS A 48 -12.62 -0.56 -3.17
C HIS A 48 -11.30 -0.66 -2.41
N ILE A 49 -10.39 0.29 -2.60
CA ILE A 49 -9.06 0.29 -1.97
C ILE A 49 -9.12 0.44 -0.44
N SER A 50 -10.20 0.98 0.12
CA SER A 50 -10.39 1.06 1.57
C SER A 50 -10.51 -0.32 2.25
N THR A 51 -10.84 -1.36 1.48
CA THR A 51 -10.96 -2.74 1.95
C THR A 51 -9.66 -3.50 1.81
N THR A 52 -9.47 -4.55 2.62
CA THR A 52 -8.27 -5.41 2.53
C THR A 52 -8.18 -6.09 1.16
N ASP A 53 -9.29 -6.63 0.66
CA ASP A 53 -9.34 -7.32 -0.62
C ASP A 53 -9.05 -6.36 -1.78
N GLY A 54 -9.58 -5.14 -1.73
CA GLY A 54 -9.30 -4.14 -2.74
C GLY A 54 -7.86 -3.65 -2.72
N ALA A 55 -7.28 -3.40 -1.53
CA ALA A 55 -5.87 -3.07 -1.39
C ALA A 55 -4.96 -4.21 -1.90
N MET A 56 -5.33 -5.48 -1.65
CA MET A 56 -4.62 -6.64 -2.18
C MET A 56 -4.74 -6.72 -3.71
N HIS A 57 -5.93 -6.42 -4.26
CA HIS A 57 -6.14 -6.40 -5.72
C HIS A 57 -5.26 -5.33 -6.39
N VAL A 58 -5.10 -4.15 -5.78
CA VAL A 58 -4.14 -3.14 -6.26
C VAL A 58 -2.71 -3.70 -6.28
N ALA A 59 -2.29 -4.38 -5.20
CA ALA A 59 -0.94 -4.96 -5.13
C ALA A 59 -0.71 -6.04 -6.19
N ASP A 60 -1.68 -6.92 -6.41
CA ASP A 60 -1.63 -7.99 -7.43
C ASP A 60 -1.51 -7.42 -8.85
N VAL A 61 -2.32 -6.41 -9.17
CA VAL A 61 -2.32 -5.77 -10.49
C VAL A 61 -1.03 -4.96 -10.71
N ALA A 62 -0.58 -4.21 -9.71
CA ALA A 62 0.62 -3.38 -9.80
C ALA A 62 1.92 -4.22 -9.86
N TYR A 63 1.95 -5.34 -9.14
CA TYR A 63 3.15 -6.17 -8.94
C TYR A 63 2.83 -7.66 -9.05
N PRO A 64 2.48 -8.15 -10.25
CA PRO A 64 2.08 -9.53 -10.43
C PRO A 64 3.20 -10.50 -10.05
N ASN A 65 2.84 -11.58 -9.36
CA ASN A 65 3.74 -12.63 -8.82
C ASN A 65 4.69 -12.17 -7.70
N TRP A 66 4.54 -10.96 -7.17
CA TRP A 66 5.30 -10.54 -6.00
C TRP A 66 4.79 -11.24 -4.75
N THR A 67 5.73 -11.57 -3.85
CA THR A 67 5.41 -12.18 -2.56
C THR A 67 4.92 -11.10 -1.60
N VAL A 68 3.75 -11.35 -1.00
CA VAL A 68 3.15 -10.48 0.01
C VAL A 68 3.31 -11.10 1.39
N HIS A 69 4.12 -10.47 2.25
CA HIS A 69 4.24 -10.88 3.64
C HIS A 69 3.39 -9.97 4.52
N ILE A 70 2.45 -10.58 5.24
CA ILE A 70 1.60 -9.90 6.21
C ILE A 70 1.95 -10.39 7.61
N HIS A 71 2.26 -9.47 8.51
CA HIS A 71 2.49 -9.75 9.90
C HIS A 71 1.62 -8.86 10.77
N GLY A 72 0.97 -9.45 11.77
CA GLY A 72 0.12 -8.74 12.72
C GLY A 72 -0.41 -9.70 13.77
N ARG A 73 -0.92 -9.16 14.87
CA ARG A 73 -1.55 -9.94 15.94
C ARG A 73 -2.99 -9.52 16.09
N ALA A 74 -3.90 -10.50 16.06
CA ALA A 74 -5.34 -10.26 16.15
C ALA A 74 -5.78 -9.60 17.49
N ASN A 75 -4.97 -9.73 18.54
CA ASN A 75 -5.31 -9.25 19.89
C ASN A 75 -4.61 -7.93 20.27
N ASP A 76 -3.77 -7.36 19.41
CA ASP A 76 -3.15 -6.06 19.71
C ASP A 76 -4.22 -4.96 19.54
N LYS A 77 -4.38 -4.13 20.58
CA LYS A 77 -5.50 -3.18 20.75
C LYS A 77 -5.64 -2.17 19.61
N ASP A 78 -4.57 -2.00 18.84
CA ASP A 78 -4.47 -1.09 17.70
C ASP A 78 -3.86 -1.77 16.45
N GLY A 79 -3.91 -3.11 16.40
CA GLY A 79 -3.60 -3.93 15.23
C GLY A 79 -2.44 -3.42 14.38
N HIS A 80 -1.20 -3.49 14.87
CA HIS A 80 -0.05 -3.07 14.06
C HIS A 80 0.22 -4.10 12.95
N TRP A 81 -0.45 -3.89 11.83
CA TRP A 81 -0.19 -4.65 10.61
C TRP A 81 1.09 -4.15 9.98
N ARG A 82 1.90 -5.08 9.53
CA ARG A 82 3.03 -4.83 8.64
C ARG A 82 2.78 -5.59 7.35
N CYS A 83 2.85 -4.88 6.24
CA CYS A 83 2.90 -5.47 4.91
C CYS A 83 4.30 -5.28 4.34
N THR A 84 4.80 -6.30 3.65
CA THR A 84 6.05 -6.22 2.88
C THR A 84 5.83 -6.88 1.52
N LEU A 85 6.18 -6.16 0.45
CA LEU A 85 6.11 -6.61 -0.94
C LEU A 85 7.51 -6.88 -1.45
N ARG A 86 7.74 -8.09 -1.96
CA ARG A 86 9.04 -8.57 -2.43
C ARG A 86 8.92 -9.25 -3.79
N GLU A 87 9.88 -9.03 -4.67
CA GLU A 87 9.92 -9.69 -5.98
C GLU A 87 10.12 -11.21 -5.84
N SER A 88 10.90 -11.62 -4.82
CA SER A 88 11.17 -13.02 -4.52
C SER A 88 10.97 -13.35 -3.03
N ASP A 89 10.66 -14.62 -2.75
CA ASP A 89 10.59 -15.16 -1.39
C ASP A 89 12.00 -15.55 -0.84
N VAL A 90 13.04 -15.41 -1.68
CA VAL A 90 14.42 -15.70 -1.29
C VAL A 90 15.00 -14.51 -0.52
N ARG A 91 15.70 -14.78 0.59
CA ARG A 91 16.29 -13.73 1.43
C ARG A 91 17.45 -13.05 0.71
N ASP A 92 17.52 -11.72 0.77
CA ASP A 92 18.61 -10.86 0.27
C ASP A 92 18.84 -10.82 -1.26
N SER A 93 17.85 -11.22 -2.07
CA SER A 93 17.92 -11.11 -3.54
C SER A 93 17.18 -9.91 -4.12
N ASP A 94 16.32 -9.23 -3.35
CA ASP A 94 15.49 -8.17 -3.91
C ASP A 94 16.20 -6.82 -3.90
N ARG A 95 16.17 -6.16 -5.06
CA ARG A 95 16.75 -4.82 -5.24
C ARG A 95 15.93 -3.73 -4.55
N VAL A 96 14.61 -3.92 -4.46
CA VAL A 96 13.67 -2.97 -3.84
C VAL A 96 12.58 -3.76 -3.12
N ILE A 97 12.19 -3.28 -1.95
CA ILE A 97 11.13 -3.88 -1.14
C ILE A 97 10.12 -2.79 -0.77
N GLY A 98 8.84 -3.05 -1.03
CA GLY A 98 7.76 -2.22 -0.51
C GLY A 98 7.52 -2.58 0.95
N SER A 99 7.44 -1.59 1.85
CA SER A 99 7.08 -1.86 3.24
C SER A 99 6.06 -0.84 3.73
N GLY A 100 5.09 -1.31 4.49
CA GLY A 100 4.04 -0.49 5.06
C GLY A 100 3.66 -1.00 6.43
N ARG A 101 3.30 -0.10 7.35
CA ARG A 101 2.79 -0.44 8.67
C ARG A 101 1.59 0.42 8.99
N SER A 102 0.55 -0.13 9.58
CA SER A 102 -0.66 0.63 9.88
C SER A 102 -1.56 -0.09 10.89
N PRO A 103 -2.44 0.64 11.62
CA PRO A 103 -3.52 0.05 12.41
C PRO A 103 -4.52 -0.80 11.61
N LYS A 104 -4.64 -0.59 10.28
CA LYS A 104 -5.49 -1.41 9.39
C LYS A 104 -4.67 -2.12 8.33
N LEU A 105 -5.05 -3.37 8.03
CA LEU A 105 -4.33 -4.18 7.05
C LEU A 105 -4.39 -3.57 5.64
N SER A 106 -5.55 -3.09 5.19
CA SER A 106 -5.68 -2.40 3.90
C SER A 106 -4.72 -1.23 3.77
N GLN A 107 -4.67 -0.37 4.79
CA GLN A 107 -3.75 0.77 4.84
C GLN A 107 -2.28 0.35 4.83
N ALA A 108 -1.91 -0.71 5.57
CA ALA A 108 -0.54 -1.23 5.55
C ALA A 108 -0.13 -1.75 4.16
N ILE A 109 -1.05 -2.40 3.44
CA ILE A 109 -0.83 -2.87 2.06
C ILE A 109 -0.63 -1.67 1.13
N LEU A 110 -1.53 -0.68 1.17
CA LEU A 110 -1.44 0.51 0.32
C LEU A 110 -0.15 1.31 0.57
N ALA A 111 0.26 1.47 1.84
CA ALA A 111 1.52 2.11 2.18
C ALA A 111 2.74 1.36 1.59
N ALA A 112 2.70 0.02 1.61
CA ALA A 112 3.75 -0.80 1.00
C ALA A 112 3.79 -0.63 -0.53
N VAL A 113 2.63 -0.63 -1.18
CA VAL A 113 2.48 -0.38 -2.63
C VAL A 113 3.01 1.00 -3.00
N MET A 114 2.60 2.06 -2.29
CA MET A 114 3.03 3.43 -2.57
C MET A 114 4.53 3.60 -2.38
N ARG A 115 5.11 3.06 -1.30
CA ARG A 115 6.57 3.11 -1.10
C ARG A 115 7.33 2.38 -2.19
N LEU A 116 6.84 1.21 -2.61
CA LEU A 116 7.46 0.45 -3.69
C LEU A 116 7.40 1.23 -5.01
N ALA A 117 6.22 1.76 -5.35
CA ALA A 117 6.01 2.51 -6.58
C ALA A 117 6.88 3.77 -6.62
N LYS A 118 6.95 4.51 -5.50
CA LYS A 118 7.84 5.66 -5.34
C LYS A 118 9.32 5.28 -5.51
N ALA A 119 9.75 4.12 -5.01
CA ALA A 119 11.13 3.66 -5.10
C ALA A 119 11.52 3.13 -6.49
N MET A 120 10.55 2.70 -7.30
CA MET A 120 10.77 2.20 -8.66
C MET A 120 10.71 3.29 -9.74
N LYS A 121 10.17 4.46 -9.40
CA LYS A 121 10.00 5.61 -10.30
C LYS A 121 11.28 6.46 -10.38
#